data_AF-A0A9D8P5X8-F1
#
_entry.id   AF-A0A9D8P5X8-F1
#
_cell.length_a   1.000
_cell.length_b   1.000
_cell.length_c   1.000
_cell.angle_alpha   90.00
_cell.angle_beta   90.00
_cell.angle_gamma   90.00
#
_symmetry.space_group_name_H-M   'P 1'
#
loop_
_entity.id
_entity.type
_entity.pdbx_description
1 polymer ?
#
loop_
_entity_poly.entity_id
_entity_poly.type
_entity_poly.pdbx_seq_one_letter_code
_entity_poly.pdbx_strand_id
1 'polypeptide(L)' 'MTVKSHSDETPNSESASYKAMLQEVEVLVKEVGQPDLELDTMVGKIERGYSLIKAMRARLETTKEKVEQLRLDFE' A
#
# COMPACT_ATOMS: atom_id res chain seq x y z
N MET A 1 -8.56 35.51 16.08
CA MET A 1 -7.54 34.97 15.16
C MET A 1 -7.93 33.54 14.84
N THR A 2 -8.50 33.33 13.65
CA THR A 2 -8.98 32.02 13.21
C THR A 2 -7.82 31.30 12.53
N VAL A 3 -7.26 30.28 13.17
CA VAL A 3 -6.24 29.43 12.56
C VAL A 3 -6.94 28.59 11.48
N LYS A 4 -6.67 28.94 10.21
CA LYS A 4 -7.08 28.16 9.05
C LYS A 4 -6.48 26.76 9.15
N SER A 5 -7.34 25.76 9.27
CA SER A 5 -7.01 24.36 9.02
C SER A 5 -6.32 24.24 7.66
N HIS A 6 -5.06 23.81 7.66
CA HIS A 6 -4.40 23.33 6.45
C HIS A 6 -4.97 21.94 6.15
N SER A 7 -6.02 21.92 5.34
CA SER A 7 -6.42 20.75 4.57
C SER A 7 -5.47 20.61 3.38
N ASP A 8 -4.30 20.02 3.61
CA ASP A 8 -3.46 19.44 2.54
C ASP A 8 -3.97 18.03 2.20
N GLU A 9 -5.22 17.96 1.73
CA GLU A 9 -5.69 16.79 0.97
C GLU A 9 -5.21 16.95 -0.47
N THR A 10 -3.92 16.70 -0.68
CA THR A 10 -3.46 16.33 -2.02
C THR A 10 -4.10 14.99 -2.38
N PRO A 11 -4.82 14.85 -3.51
CA PRO A 11 -5.55 13.62 -3.87
C PRO A 11 -4.65 12.43 -4.20
N ASN A 12 -3.36 12.47 -3.84
CA ASN A 12 -2.34 11.49 -4.20
C ASN A 12 -1.18 11.45 -3.18
N SER A 13 -1.48 11.30 -1.88
CA SER A 13 -0.43 11.07 -0.90
C SER A 13 0.07 9.61 -0.97
N GLU A 14 1.38 9.39 -0.81
CA GLU A 14 1.97 8.04 -0.76
C GLU A 14 1.27 7.14 0.27
N SER A 15 0.83 7.73 1.39
CA SER A 15 0.04 7.04 2.42
C SER A 15 -1.31 6.57 1.90
N ALA A 16 -2.05 7.41 1.16
CA ALA A 16 -3.33 7.04 0.56
C ALA A 16 -3.15 5.92 -0.48
N SER A 17 -2.12 6.01 -1.32
CA SER A 17 -1.80 4.97 -2.31
C SER A 17 -1.41 3.65 -1.64
N TYR A 18 -0.61 3.67 -0.58
CA TYR A 18 -0.26 2.48 0.20
C TYR A 18 -1.49 1.84 0.85
N LYS A 19 -2.36 2.66 1.45
CA LYS A 19 -3.60 2.20 2.07
C LYS A 19 -4.54 1.56 1.07
N ALA A 20 -4.65 2.10 -0.14
CA ALA A 20 -5.44 1.50 -1.21
C ALA A 20 -4.92 0.11 -1.62
N MET A 21 -3.59 -0.04 -1.77
CA MET A 21 -2.99 -1.36 -2.06
C MET A 21 -3.25 -2.36 -0.93
N LEU A 22 -3.15 -1.93 0.33
CA LEU A 22 -3.43 -2.79 1.48
C LEU A 22 -4.89 -3.25 1.50
N GLN A 23 -5.84 -2.33 1.28
CA GLN A 23 -7.27 -2.64 1.18
C GLN A 23 -7.56 -3.63 0.05
N GLU A 24 -6.89 -3.48 -1.09
CA GLU A 24 -7.03 -4.41 -2.21
C GLU A 24 -6.53 -5.81 -1.82
N VAL A 25 -5.37 -5.93 -1.15
CA VAL A 25 -4.87 -7.22 -0.65
C VAL A 25 -5.84 -7.86 0.35
N GLU A 26 -6.41 -7.08 1.28
CA GLU A 26 -7.40 -7.58 2.25
C GLU A 26 -8.65 -8.14 1.57
N VAL A 27 -9.11 -7.49 0.49
CA VAL A 27 -10.23 -7.98 -0.33
C VAL A 27 -9.85 -9.28 -1.03
N LEU A 28 -8.69 -9.33 -1.68
CA LEU A 28 -8.22 -10.53 -2.38
C LEU A 28 -8.11 -11.74 -1.44
N VAL A 29 -7.60 -11.57 -0.22
CA VAL A 29 -7.53 -12.63 0.79
C VAL A 29 -8.91 -13.15 1.16
N LYS A 30 -9.90 -12.27 1.33
CA LYS A 30 -11.29 -12.66 1.62
C LYS A 30 -11.92 -13.41 0.46
N GLU A 31 -11.68 -12.96 -0.77
CA GLU A 31 -12.24 -13.57 -1.98
C GLU A 31 -11.63 -14.95 -2.26
N VAL A 32 -10.31 -15.12 -2.10
CA VAL A 32 -9.62 -16.41 -2.28
C VAL A 32 -10.09 -17.47 -1.29
N GLY A 33 -10.57 -17.07 -0.10
CA GLY A 33 -11.13 -17.98 0.90
C GLY A 33 -12.57 -18.44 0.61
N GLN A 34 -13.20 -18.01 -0.49
CA GLN A 34 -14.56 -18.39 -0.82
C GLN A 34 -14.62 -19.84 -1.37
N PRO A 35 -15.59 -20.66 -0.94
CA PRO A 35 -15.65 -22.08 -1.28
C PRO A 35 -15.97 -22.35 -2.76
N ASP A 36 -16.63 -21.42 -3.45
CA ASP A 36 -17.10 -21.57 -4.83
C ASP A 36 -16.26 -20.78 -5.85
N LEU A 37 -15.00 -20.47 -5.52
CA LEU A 37 -14.11 -19.73 -6.40
C LEU A 37 -13.50 -20.65 -7.47
N GLU A 38 -13.70 -20.31 -8.75
CA GLU A 38 -13.05 -21.02 -9.85
C GLU A 38 -11.52 -20.93 -9.76
N LEU A 39 -10.84 -22.04 -10.08
CA LEU A 39 -9.38 -22.16 -9.94
C LEU A 39 -8.62 -21.09 -10.71
N ASP A 40 -9.00 -20.81 -11.97
CA ASP A 40 -8.33 -19.79 -12.79
C ASP A 40 -8.50 -18.39 -12.18
N THR A 41 -9.69 -18.12 -11.64
CA THR A 41 -9.96 -16.86 -10.92
C THR A 41 -9.13 -16.78 -9.64
N MET A 42 -8.98 -17.87 -8.91
CA MET A 42 -8.15 -17.95 -7.71
C MET A 42 -6.68 -17.64 -8.03
N VAL A 43 -6.13 -18.26 -9.08
CA VAL A 43 -4.76 -18.01 -9.54
C VAL A 43 -4.56 -16.53 -9.87
N GLY A 44 -5.45 -15.94 -10.66
CA GLY A 44 -5.35 -14.52 -11.01
C GLY A 44 -5.39 -13.58 -9.80
N LYS A 45 -6.24 -13.89 -8.80
CA LYS A 45 -6.30 -13.13 -7.54
C LYS A 45 -5.01 -13.25 -6.72
N ILE A 46 -4.42 -14.44 -6.66
CA ILE A 46 -3.15 -14.68 -5.95
C ILE A 46 -2.00 -13.92 -6.64
N GLU A 47 -1.91 -13.98 -7.97
CA GLU A 47 -0.90 -13.26 -8.75
C GLU A 47 -1.00 -11.74 -8.56
N ARG A 48 -2.23 -11.20 -8.54
CA ARG A 48 -2.48 -9.80 -8.24
C ARG A 48 -2.04 -9.45 -6.82
N GLY A 49 -2.40 -10.27 -5.83
CA GLY A 49 -2.00 -10.10 -4.44
C GLY A 49 -0.48 -10.07 -4.28
N TYR A 50 0.23 -10.99 -4.94
CA TYR A 50 1.69 -11.02 -4.92
C TYR A 50 2.30 -9.76 -5.52
N SER A 51 1.74 -9.27 -6.62
CA SER A 51 2.18 -8.04 -7.28
C SER A 51 2.03 -6.81 -6.38
N LEU A 52 0.91 -6.71 -5.66
CA LEU A 52 0.65 -5.63 -4.69
C LEU A 52 1.63 -5.69 -3.51
N ILE A 53 1.85 -6.87 -2.94
CA ILE A 53 2.78 -7.07 -1.82
C ILE A 53 4.21 -6.69 -2.25
N LYS A 54 4.63 -7.08 -3.46
CA LYS A 54 5.93 -6.70 -4.01
C LYS A 54 6.08 -5.17 -4.14
N ALA A 55 5.06 -4.50 -4.66
CA ALA A 55 5.06 -3.05 -4.78
C ALA A 55 5.10 -2.35 -3.41
N MET A 56 4.29 -2.79 -2.45
CA MET A 56 4.29 -2.28 -1.08
C MET A 56 5.65 -2.43 -0.41
N ARG A 57 6.30 -3.59 -0.54
CA ARG A 57 7.63 -3.84 0.01
C ARG A 57 8.66 -2.87 -0.57
N ALA A 58 8.68 -2.68 -1.90
CA ALA A 58 9.59 -1.75 -2.54
C ALA A 58 9.43 -0.32 -1.99
N ARG A 59 8.19 0.15 -1.78
CA ARG A 59 7.93 1.48 -1.21
C ARG A 59 8.40 1.61 0.23
N LEU A 60 8.24 0.56 1.05
CA LEU A 60 8.73 0.56 2.43
C LEU A 60 10.26 0.62 2.46
N GLU A 61 10.96 -0.11 1.59
CA GLU A 61 12.42 -0.03 1.49
C GLU A 61 12.87 1.37 1.06
N THR A 62 12.25 1.97 0.04
CA THR A 62 12.55 3.36 -0.35
C THR A 62 12.30 4.35 0.80
N THR A 63 11.25 4.14 1.59
CA THR A 63 10.95 4.99 2.76
C THR A 63 12.01 4.82 3.83
N LYS A 64 12.44 3.59 4.11
CA LYS A 64 13.51 3.27 5.05
C LYS A 64 14.83 3.93 4.62
N GLU A 65 15.20 3.82 3.36
CA GLU A 65 16.40 4.46 2.80
C GLU A 65 16.38 5.97 2.99
N LYS A 66 15.23 6.62 2.74
CA LYS A 66 15.07 8.06 2.98
C LYS A 66 15.24 8.43 4.46
N VAL A 67 14.68 7.63 5.37
CA VAL A 67 14.81 7.86 6.82
C VAL A 67 16.27 7.71 7.26
N GLU A 68 16.99 6.70 6.76
CA GLU A 68 18.40 6.53 7.06
C GLU A 68 19.26 7.66 6.50
N GLN A 69 18.97 8.14 5.29
CA GLN A 69 19.67 9.30 4.73
C GLN A 69 19.46 10.55 5.60
N LEU A 70 18.22 10.82 6.00
CA LEU A 70 17.92 11.92 6.91
C LEU A 70 18.68 11.77 8.24
N ARG A 71 18.74 10.56 8.81
CA ARG A 71 19.48 10.28 10.04
C ARG A 71 20.96 10.66 9.90
N LEU A 72 21.59 10.26 8.80
CA LEU A 72 23.00 10.57 8.51
C LEU A 72 23.24 12.07 8.27
N ASP A 73 22.28 12.79 7.68
CA ASP A 73 22.40 14.23 7.45
C ASP A 73 22.34 15.05 8.76
N PHE A 74 21.81 14.48 9.84
CA PHE A 74 21.70 15.11 11.17
C PHE A 74 22.76 14.66 12.19
N GLU A 75 23.60 13.67 11.86
CA GLU A 75 24.74 13.19 12.66
C GLU A 75 26.05 13.88 12.24
#